data_AF-A0A4R0YG66-F1
#
_entry.id   AF-A0A4R0YG66-F1
#
_cell.length_a   1.000
_cell.length_b   1.000
_cell.length_c   1.000
_cell.angle_alpha   90.00
_cell.angle_beta   90.00
_cell.angle_gamma   90.00
#
_symmetry.space_group_name_H-M   'P 1'
#
loop_
_entity.id
_entity.type
_entity.pdbx_description
1 polymer ?
#
loop_
_entity_poly.entity_id
_entity_poly.type
_entity_poly.pdbx_seq_one_letter_code
_entity_poly.pdbx_strand_id
1 'polypeptide(L)'
;MSRRRDRAGEGRSWAGPALWALAILPELALGAAAVWLAGRHGPALAAILVNLVVGLRFALTLRPGDVPLITRYARCDRMGLPAECEGYTRRLTAAWALLVAGFALLHGLTLLDAWPMAAVARAQGIAFVLFFLGEHVLRSLVMPQLGLATPWRTFSAIWQASTQRPDRPHAV
;
A
#
# COMPACT_ATOMS: atom_id res chain seq x y z
N MET A 1 63.70 26.70 -43.05
CA MET A 1 62.97 27.77 -42.33
C MET A 1 61.56 27.85 -42.91
N SER A 2 60.53 27.42 -42.17
CA SER A 2 59.50 28.29 -41.54
C SER A 2 58.39 28.72 -42.53
N ARG A 3 57.08 28.57 -42.34
CA ARG A 3 56.20 28.15 -41.22
C ARG A 3 54.74 28.13 -41.75
N ARG A 4 53.86 27.42 -41.03
CA ARG A 4 52.41 27.67 -40.80
C ARG A 4 51.46 27.47 -41.99
N ARG A 5 50.57 26.46 -41.96
CA ARG A 5 49.29 26.35 -41.22
C ARG A 5 48.28 27.42 -41.63
N ASP A 6 47.38 27.05 -42.55
CA ASP A 6 46.04 27.61 -42.62
C ASP A 6 45.03 26.46 -42.51
N ARG A 7 44.47 26.34 -41.30
CA ARG A 7 43.30 25.53 -41.02
C ARG A 7 42.11 26.29 -41.60
N ALA A 8 41.57 25.81 -42.71
CA ALA A 8 40.29 26.27 -43.23
C ALA A 8 39.24 26.17 -42.11
N GLY A 9 38.57 27.30 -41.87
CA GLY A 9 37.64 27.48 -40.76
C GLY A 9 36.49 26.50 -40.84
N GLU A 10 36.45 25.59 -39.86
CA GLU A 10 35.24 24.91 -39.46
C GLU A 10 34.23 26.00 -39.02
N GLY A 11 33.30 26.31 -39.92
CA GLY A 11 32.12 27.10 -39.64
C GLY A 11 31.32 26.37 -38.57
N ARG A 12 31.64 26.64 -37.31
CA ARG A 12 30.96 26.12 -36.13
C ARG A 12 29.54 26.66 -36.19
N SER A 13 28.62 25.89 -36.74
CA SER A 13 27.23 26.29 -36.93
C SER A 13 26.62 26.55 -35.56
N TRP A 14 26.35 27.83 -35.27
CA TRP A 14 25.72 28.29 -34.03
C TRP A 14 24.30 27.71 -33.83
N ALA A 15 23.77 26.97 -34.81
CA ALA A 15 22.52 26.23 -34.73
C ALA A 15 22.57 25.03 -33.77
N GLY A 16 23.76 24.48 -33.50
CA GLY A 16 23.94 23.36 -32.57
C GLY A 16 23.39 23.62 -31.16
N PRO A 17 23.90 24.62 -30.41
CA PRO A 17 23.47 24.85 -29.03
C PRO A 17 22.00 25.25 -28.87
N ALA A 18 21.41 25.95 -29.85
CA ALA A 18 20.00 26.34 -29.79
C ALA A 18 19.04 25.16 -30.02
N LEU A 19 19.37 24.25 -30.94
CA LEU A 19 18.60 23.01 -31.15
C LEU A 19 18.73 22.05 -29.96
N TRP A 20 19.91 21.98 -29.35
CA TRP A 20 20.12 21.22 -28.12
C TRP A 20 19.35 21.81 -26.92
N ALA A 21 19.29 23.14 -26.78
CA ALA A 21 18.50 23.79 -25.73
C ALA A 21 16.99 23.53 -25.89
N LEU A 22 16.48 23.53 -27.13
CA LEU A 22 15.09 23.21 -27.43
C LEU A 22 14.75 21.73 -27.16
N ALA A 23 15.70 20.81 -27.35
CA ALA A 23 15.50 19.39 -27.06
C ALA A 23 15.43 19.08 -25.56
N ILE A 24 16.07 19.89 -24.70
CA ILE A 24 16.11 19.67 -23.24
C ILE A 24 14.88 20.24 -22.52
N LEU A 25 14.22 21.26 -23.09
CA LEU A 25 13.01 21.86 -22.53
C LEU A 25 11.86 20.88 -22.24
N PRO A 26 11.49 19.93 -23.13
CA PRO A 26 10.43 18.97 -22.82
C PRO A 26 10.81 17.99 -21.71
N GLU A 27 12.08 17.58 -21.59
CA GLU A 27 12.55 16.71 -20.50
C GLU A 27 12.52 17.42 -19.14
N LEU A 28 12.94 18.68 -19.11
CA LEU A 28 12.83 19.52 -17.91
C LEU A 28 11.37 19.79 -17.54
N ALA A 29 10.50 20.01 -18.53
CA ALA A 29 9.07 20.18 -18.29
C ALA A 29 8.42 18.89 -17.76
N LEU A 30 8.80 17.72 -18.28
CA LEU A 30 8.33 16.42 -17.80
C LEU A 30 8.82 16.13 -16.38
N GLY A 31 10.10 16.41 -16.10
CA GLY A 31 10.69 16.27 -14.78
C GLY A 31 10.07 17.22 -13.75
N ALA A 32 9.87 18.48 -14.11
CA ALA A 32 9.19 19.46 -13.28
C ALA A 32 7.72 19.09 -13.05
N ALA A 33 7.01 18.61 -14.07
CA ALA A 33 5.64 18.11 -13.94
C ALA A 33 5.58 16.87 -13.04
N ALA A 34 6.54 15.95 -13.13
CA ALA A 34 6.63 14.78 -12.26
C ALA A 34 6.95 15.15 -10.80
N VAL A 35 7.87 16.10 -10.56
CA VAL A 35 8.18 16.63 -9.22
C VAL A 35 6.99 17.42 -8.66
N TRP A 36 6.30 18.19 -9.48
CA TRP A 36 5.13 18.96 -9.09
C TRP A 36 3.92 18.06 -8.82
N LEU A 37 3.68 17.02 -9.64
CA LEU A 37 2.67 15.98 -9.36
C LEU A 37 3.04 15.20 -8.08
N ALA A 38 4.31 14.85 -7.90
CA ALA A 38 4.79 14.20 -6.69
C ALA A 38 4.66 15.11 -5.45
N GLY A 39 4.74 16.43 -5.61
CA GLY A 39 4.52 17.39 -4.52
C GLY A 39 3.03 17.59 -4.18
N ARG A 40 2.19 17.86 -5.19
CA ARG A 40 0.76 18.17 -5.00
C ARG A 40 -0.10 16.92 -4.77
N HIS A 41 0.14 15.86 -5.55
CA HIS A 41 -0.65 14.63 -5.53
C HIS A 41 0.09 13.44 -4.91
N GLY A 42 1.39 13.57 -4.60
CA GLY A 42 2.18 12.50 -4.00
C GLY A 42 1.55 11.88 -2.75
N PRO A 43 1.00 12.66 -1.80
CA PRO A 43 0.33 12.08 -0.63
C PRO A 43 -0.87 11.20 -1.00
N ALA A 44 -1.68 11.62 -1.97
CA ALA A 44 -2.83 10.86 -2.45
C ALA A 44 -2.39 9.59 -3.19
N LEU A 45 -1.40 9.70 -4.09
CA LEU A 45 -0.83 8.54 -4.80
C LEU A 45 -0.21 7.53 -3.85
N ALA A 46 0.55 7.99 -2.85
CA ALA A 46 1.10 7.13 -1.81
C ALA A 46 -0.01 6.43 -1.02
N ALA A 47 -1.06 7.16 -0.63
CA ALA A 47 -2.20 6.58 0.06
C ALA A 47 -2.93 5.53 -0.79
N ILE A 48 -3.15 5.79 -2.09
CA ILE A 48 -3.74 4.83 -3.03
C ILE A 48 -2.89 3.57 -3.10
N LEU A 49 -1.58 3.71 -3.35
CA LEU A 49 -0.67 2.58 -3.48
C LEU A 49 -0.60 1.74 -2.21
N VAL A 50 -0.46 2.38 -1.04
CA VAL A 50 -0.45 1.68 0.26
C VAL A 50 -1.75 0.92 0.48
N ASN A 51 -2.90 1.57 0.28
CA ASN A 51 -4.19 0.89 0.43
C ASN A 51 -4.35 -0.26 -0.59
N LEU A 52 -3.99 -0.08 -1.86
CA LEU A 52 -4.08 -1.16 -2.85
C LEU A 52 -3.17 -2.35 -2.50
N VAL A 53 -1.93 -2.11 -2.08
CA VAL A 53 -1.01 -3.17 -1.66
C VAL A 53 -1.57 -3.91 -0.44
N VAL A 54 -2.04 -3.19 0.58
CA VAL A 54 -2.64 -3.80 1.77
C VAL A 54 -3.90 -4.58 1.41
N GLY A 55 -4.84 -3.96 0.71
CA GLY A 55 -6.11 -4.57 0.29
C GLY A 55 -5.89 -5.81 -0.58
N LEU A 56 -4.94 -5.75 -1.52
CA LEU A 56 -4.56 -6.89 -2.35
C LEU A 56 -3.99 -8.03 -1.50
N ARG A 57 -3.15 -7.75 -0.50
CA ARG A 57 -2.65 -8.79 0.41
C ARG A 57 -3.78 -9.51 1.15
N PHE A 58 -4.81 -8.80 1.61
CA PHE A 58 -5.99 -9.45 2.20
C PHE A 58 -6.76 -10.25 1.13
N ALA A 59 -7.03 -9.65 -0.02
CA ALA A 59 -7.82 -10.26 -1.09
C ALA A 59 -7.18 -11.55 -1.65
N LEU A 60 -5.85 -11.57 -1.82
CA LEU A 60 -5.12 -12.74 -2.30
C LEU A 60 -5.28 -13.93 -1.35
N THR A 61 -5.37 -13.71 -0.04
CA THR A 61 -5.58 -14.79 0.94
C THR A 61 -7.02 -15.34 0.98
N LEU A 62 -7.95 -14.77 0.21
CA LEU A 62 -9.35 -15.24 0.15
C LEU A 62 -9.61 -16.26 -0.96
N ARG A 63 -8.60 -16.54 -1.80
CA ARG A 63 -8.69 -17.51 -2.90
C ARG A 63 -9.02 -18.90 -2.36
N PRO A 64 -9.78 -19.73 -3.12
CA PRO A 64 -10.05 -21.10 -2.72
C PRO A 64 -8.76 -21.89 -2.49
N GLY A 65 -8.66 -22.58 -1.35
CA GLY A 65 -7.47 -23.35 -0.96
C GLY A 65 -6.45 -22.58 -0.12
N ASP A 66 -6.51 -21.24 -0.10
CA ASP A 66 -5.62 -20.42 0.73
C ASP A 66 -6.21 -20.17 2.13
N VAL A 67 -5.32 -19.96 3.10
CA VAL A 67 -5.72 -19.58 4.47
C VAL A 67 -5.87 -18.05 4.55
N PRO A 68 -7.05 -17.53 4.93
CA PRO A 68 -7.26 -16.09 5.07
C PRO A 68 -6.30 -15.46 6.07
N LEU A 69 -5.86 -14.22 5.79
CA LEU A 69 -4.83 -13.56 6.58
C LEU A 69 -5.17 -13.48 8.08
N ILE A 70 -6.42 -13.15 8.40
CA ILE A 70 -6.86 -13.05 9.80
C ILE A 70 -6.98 -14.43 10.44
N THR A 71 -7.37 -15.46 9.68
CA THR A 71 -7.36 -16.85 10.16
C THR A 71 -5.96 -17.26 10.58
N ARG A 72 -4.94 -16.91 9.78
CA ARG A 72 -3.53 -17.18 10.10
C ARG A 72 -3.12 -16.52 11.41
N TYR A 73 -3.44 -15.25 11.63
CA TYR A 73 -3.13 -14.55 12.89
C TYR A 73 -3.89 -15.13 14.08
N ALA A 74 -5.17 -15.45 13.90
CA ALA A 74 -6.00 -15.99 14.97
C ALA A 74 -5.54 -17.39 15.41
N ARG A 75 -5.00 -18.20 14.49
CA ARG A 75 -4.39 -19.50 14.82
C ARG A 75 -3.11 -19.38 15.67
N CYS A 76 -2.41 -18.24 15.59
CA CYS A 76 -1.25 -17.95 16.43
C CYS A 76 -1.64 -17.39 17.81
N ASP A 77 -2.91 -17.10 18.08
CA ASP A 77 -3.35 -16.76 19.44
C ASP A 77 -3.14 -17.96 20.36
N ARG A 78 -2.81 -17.71 21.63
CA ARG A 78 -2.55 -18.75 22.63
C ARG A 78 -3.73 -19.71 22.80
N MET A 79 -4.94 -19.23 22.58
CA MET A 79 -6.17 -20.03 22.69
C MET A 79 -6.51 -20.79 21.39
N GLY A 80 -5.76 -20.57 20.31
CA GLY A 80 -6.07 -21.09 18.99
C GLY A 80 -7.33 -20.50 18.37
N LEU A 81 -7.71 -21.04 17.20
CA LEU A 81 -8.94 -20.70 16.49
C LEU A 81 -9.80 -21.98 16.32
N PRO A 82 -11.01 -22.04 16.90
CA PRO A 82 -11.94 -23.14 16.64
C PRO A 82 -12.31 -23.23 15.15
N ALA A 83 -12.46 -24.45 14.62
CA ALA A 83 -12.72 -24.67 13.19
C ALA A 83 -14.02 -23.99 12.70
N GLU A 84 -15.05 -23.96 13.54
CA GLU A 84 -16.32 -23.25 13.29
C GLU A 84 -16.16 -21.72 13.08
N CYS A 85 -15.07 -21.14 13.58
CA CYS A 85 -14.78 -19.71 13.49
C CYS A 85 -13.95 -19.33 12.24
N GLU A 86 -13.55 -20.29 11.41
CA GLU A 86 -12.84 -20.02 10.15
C GLU A 86 -13.69 -19.22 9.17
N GLY A 87 -15.00 -19.52 9.08
CA GLY A 87 -15.93 -18.75 8.28
C GLY A 87 -16.06 -17.29 8.73
N TYR A 88 -16.02 -17.04 10.04
CA TYR A 88 -16.00 -15.69 10.60
C TYR A 88 -14.74 -14.93 10.19
N THR A 89 -13.56 -15.52 10.40
CA THR A 89 -12.27 -14.86 10.08
C THR A 89 -12.09 -14.64 8.57
N ARG A 90 -12.66 -15.51 7.72
CA ARG A 90 -12.72 -15.29 6.27
C ARG A 90 -13.58 -14.08 5.88
N ARG A 91 -14.80 -13.96 6.43
CA ARG A 91 -15.67 -12.79 6.20
C ARG A 91 -15.03 -11.50 6.70
N LEU A 92 -14.36 -11.55 7.84
CA LEU A 92 -13.64 -10.42 8.40
C LEU A 92 -12.45 -10.01 7.51
N THR A 93 -11.72 -10.98 6.95
CA THR A 93 -10.64 -10.71 5.97
C THR A 93 -11.20 -10.03 4.72
N ALA A 94 -12.35 -10.47 4.22
CA ALA A 94 -13.05 -9.83 3.11
C ALA A 94 -13.49 -8.40 3.44
N ALA A 95 -14.04 -8.18 4.63
CA ALA A 95 -14.47 -6.85 5.06
C ALA A 95 -13.28 -5.87 5.15
N TRP A 96 -12.14 -6.30 5.67
CA TRP A 96 -10.91 -5.49 5.65
C TRP A 96 -10.42 -5.20 4.23
N ALA A 97 -10.41 -6.20 3.34
CA ALA A 97 -10.03 -6.01 1.95
C ALA A 97 -10.91 -4.94 1.26
N LEU A 98 -12.23 -5.03 1.45
CA LEU A 98 -13.19 -4.08 0.89
C LEU A 98 -13.06 -2.69 1.50
N LEU A 99 -12.89 -2.57 2.81
CA LEU A 99 -12.71 -1.29 3.49
C LEU A 99 -11.48 -0.55 2.96
N VAL A 100 -10.34 -1.25 2.88
CA VAL A 100 -9.08 -0.70 2.38
C VAL A 100 -9.17 -0.34 0.90
N ALA A 101 -9.77 -1.21 0.07
CA ALA A 101 -10.00 -0.91 -1.35
C ALA A 101 -10.92 0.31 -1.54
N GLY A 102 -11.97 0.43 -0.73
CA GLY A 102 -12.86 1.60 -0.73
C GLY A 102 -12.12 2.89 -0.43
N PHE A 103 -11.19 2.90 0.54
CA PHE A 103 -10.36 4.08 0.79
C PHE A 103 -9.36 4.37 -0.32
N ALA A 104 -8.82 3.36 -1.02
CA ALA A 104 -8.02 3.60 -2.22
C ALA A 104 -8.82 4.36 -3.29
N LEU A 105 -10.10 3.98 -3.50
CA LEU A 105 -10.99 4.70 -4.43
C LEU A 105 -11.28 6.12 -3.96
N LEU A 106 -11.56 6.32 -2.66
CA LEU A 106 -11.80 7.65 -2.09
C LEU A 106 -10.58 8.57 -2.23
N HIS A 107 -9.37 8.05 -2.04
CA HIS A 107 -8.14 8.81 -2.33
C HIS A 107 -7.98 9.11 -3.82
N GLY A 108 -8.45 8.22 -4.70
CA GLY A 108 -8.56 8.48 -6.15
C GLY A 108 -9.45 9.69 -6.46
N LEU A 109 -10.57 9.86 -5.75
CA LEU A 109 -11.43 11.04 -5.92
C LEU A 109 -10.73 12.35 -5.52
N THR A 110 -9.75 12.31 -4.60
CA THR A 110 -8.96 13.49 -4.23
C THR A 110 -8.02 13.94 -5.36
N LEU A 111 -7.61 13.03 -6.27
CA LEU A 111 -6.85 13.39 -7.46
C LEU A 111 -7.69 14.17 -8.48
N LEU A 112 -9.02 14.02 -8.42
CA LEU A 112 -9.98 14.72 -9.27
C LEU A 112 -10.49 16.02 -8.62
N ASP A 113 -9.88 16.45 -7.51
CA ASP A 113 -10.34 17.57 -6.67
C ASP A 113 -11.82 17.45 -6.22
N ALA A 114 -12.40 16.24 -6.26
CA ALA A 114 -13.79 15.98 -5.91
C ALA A 114 -14.01 15.88 -4.39
N TRP A 115 -12.94 15.70 -3.61
CA TRP A 115 -13.00 15.65 -2.15
C TRP A 115 -11.69 16.13 -1.51
N PRO A 116 -11.72 16.81 -0.33
CA PRO A 116 -10.50 17.21 0.36
C PRO A 116 -9.70 16.01 0.90
N MET A 117 -8.42 15.92 0.53
CA MET A 117 -7.49 14.87 0.98
C MET A 117 -7.47 14.71 2.51
N ALA A 118 -7.41 15.81 3.24
CA ALA A 118 -7.40 15.81 4.71
C ALA A 118 -8.69 15.24 5.32
N ALA A 119 -9.84 15.35 4.63
CA ALA A 119 -11.08 14.75 5.08
C ALA A 119 -11.07 13.23 4.85
N VAL A 120 -10.63 12.77 3.67
CA VAL A 120 -10.49 11.33 3.37
C VAL A 120 -9.51 10.65 4.32
N ALA A 121 -8.33 11.25 4.55
CA ALA A 121 -7.33 10.70 5.45
C ALA A 121 -7.83 10.59 6.90
N ARG A 122 -8.53 11.61 7.41
CA ARG A 122 -9.16 11.55 8.75
C ARG A 122 -10.25 10.49 8.83
N ALA A 123 -11.11 10.43 7.82
CA ALA A 123 -12.17 9.41 7.74
C ALA A 123 -11.57 8.00 7.73
N GLN A 124 -10.47 7.79 7.00
CA GLN A 124 -9.75 6.51 6.98
C GLN A 124 -9.22 6.13 8.37
N GLY A 125 -8.54 7.06 9.05
CA GLY A 125 -8.03 6.82 10.40
C GLY A 125 -9.14 6.44 11.39
N ILE A 126 -10.25 7.20 11.38
CA ILE A 126 -11.41 6.92 12.24
C ILE A 126 -12.03 5.57 11.89
N ALA A 127 -12.28 5.30 10.60
CA ALA A 127 -12.89 4.06 10.15
C ALA A 127 -12.04 2.85 10.53
N PHE A 128 -10.71 2.91 10.37
CA PHE A 128 -9.81 1.81 10.73
C PHE A 128 -9.82 1.54 12.24
N VAL A 129 -9.80 2.59 13.07
CA VAL A 129 -9.89 2.46 14.53
C VAL A 129 -11.23 1.86 14.95
N LEU A 130 -12.33 2.39 14.43
CA LEU A 130 -13.67 1.89 14.76
C LEU A 130 -13.87 0.45 14.29
N PHE A 131 -13.41 0.12 13.09
CA PHE A 131 -13.52 -1.22 12.54
C PHE A 131 -12.66 -2.22 13.34
N PHE A 132 -11.46 -1.82 13.72
CA PHE A 132 -10.58 -2.62 14.57
C PHE A 132 -11.16 -2.83 15.97
N LEU A 133 -11.62 -1.78 16.65
CA LEU A 133 -12.22 -1.93 17.98
C LEU A 133 -13.55 -2.69 17.93
N GLY A 134 -14.37 -2.42 16.92
CA GLY A 134 -15.63 -3.14 16.69
C GLY A 134 -15.40 -4.63 16.45
N GLU A 135 -14.33 -5.00 15.74
CA GLU A 135 -13.91 -6.39 15.57
C GLU A 135 -13.56 -7.06 16.91
N HIS A 136 -12.90 -6.36 17.83
CA HIS A 136 -12.55 -6.92 19.15
C HIS A 136 -13.80 -7.13 20.03
N VAL A 137 -14.74 -6.18 19.98
CA VAL A 137 -16.03 -6.32 20.66
C VAL A 137 -16.79 -7.49 20.08
N LEU A 138 -16.96 -7.52 18.75
CA LEU A 138 -17.68 -8.59 18.05
C LEU A 138 -17.04 -9.95 18.31
N ARG A 139 -15.71 -10.04 18.27
CA ARG A 139 -14.97 -11.27 18.57
C ARG A 139 -15.23 -11.75 20.00
N SER A 140 -15.25 -10.84 20.97
CA SER A 140 -15.54 -11.20 22.37
C SER A 140 -16.99 -11.65 22.58
N LEU A 141 -17.92 -11.16 21.75
CA LEU A 141 -19.33 -11.57 21.78
C LEU A 141 -19.58 -12.90 21.05
N VAL A 142 -18.93 -13.11 19.91
CA VAL A 142 -19.11 -14.31 19.06
C VAL A 142 -18.31 -15.50 19.58
N MET A 143 -17.16 -15.26 20.23
CA MET A 143 -16.25 -16.29 20.73
C MET A 143 -15.93 -16.10 22.22
N PRO A 144 -16.94 -16.09 23.12
CA PRO A 144 -16.71 -15.87 24.55
C PRO A 144 -15.77 -16.92 25.17
N GLN A 145 -15.73 -18.14 24.61
CA GLN A 145 -14.85 -19.23 25.05
C GLN A 145 -13.35 -18.93 24.89
N LEU A 146 -12.96 -17.95 24.05
CA LEU A 146 -11.56 -17.54 23.85
C LEU A 146 -11.13 -16.41 24.82
N GLY A 147 -12.03 -16.00 25.70
CA GLY A 147 -11.86 -14.87 26.61
C GLY A 147 -11.89 -13.51 25.90
N LEU A 148 -11.60 -12.45 26.65
CA LEU A 148 -11.59 -11.08 26.12
C LEU A 148 -10.52 -10.92 25.01
N ALA A 149 -10.96 -10.54 23.82
CA ALA A 149 -10.08 -10.16 22.73
C ALA A 149 -9.62 -8.72 22.96
N THR A 150 -8.39 -8.52 23.41
CA THR A 150 -7.81 -7.20 23.60
C THR A 150 -6.89 -6.84 22.44
N PRO A 151 -6.77 -5.54 22.07
CA PRO A 151 -5.83 -5.09 21.04
C PRO A 151 -4.41 -5.63 21.21
N TRP A 152 -3.94 -5.67 22.46
CA TRP A 152 -2.60 -6.16 22.79
C TRP A 152 -2.40 -7.64 22.45
N ARG A 153 -3.42 -8.47 22.66
CA ARG A 153 -3.38 -9.89 22.25
C ARG A 153 -3.27 -10.03 20.73
N THR A 154 -4.02 -9.22 19.99
CA THR A 154 -3.96 -9.22 18.52
C THR A 154 -2.59 -8.79 18.02
N PHE A 155 -2.01 -7.72 18.55
CA PHE A 155 -0.64 -7.31 18.20
C PHE A 155 0.40 -8.38 18.53
N SER A 156 0.29 -9.02 19.71
CA SER A 156 1.17 -10.13 20.09
C SER A 156 1.06 -11.31 19.13
N ALA A 157 -0.17 -11.68 18.71
CA ALA A 157 -0.39 -12.75 17.75
C ALA A 157 0.18 -12.42 16.35
N ILE A 158 0.05 -11.16 15.89
CA ILE A 158 0.64 -10.70 14.62
C ILE A 158 2.17 -10.76 14.69
N TRP A 159 2.76 -10.34 15.81
CA TRP A 159 4.20 -10.39 16.04
C TRP A 159 4.74 -11.84 16.07
N GLN A 160 4.00 -12.75 16.69
CA GLN A 160 4.36 -14.17 16.69
C GLN A 160 4.25 -14.77 15.28
N ALA A 161 3.20 -14.44 14.54
CA ALA A 161 3.00 -14.90 13.17
C ALA A 161 4.05 -14.39 12.17
N SER A 162 4.67 -13.23 12.45
CA SER A 162 5.74 -12.66 11.62
C SER A 162 7.12 -13.20 11.98
N THR A 163 7.33 -13.64 13.22
CA THR A 163 8.60 -14.21 13.70
C THR A 163 8.71 -15.71 13.45
N GLN A 164 7.60 -16.43 13.31
CA GLN A 164 7.59 -17.81 12.81
C GLN A 164 8.08 -17.84 11.36
N ARG A 165 9.35 -18.20 11.15
CA ARG A 165 9.89 -18.56 9.83
C ARG A 165 9.01 -19.68 9.27
N PRO A 166 8.64 -19.67 7.98
CA PRO A 166 8.05 -20.84 7.36
C PRO A 166 9.05 -21.98 7.53
N ASP A 167 8.73 -22.93 8.42
CA ASP A 167 9.52 -24.13 8.56
C ASP A 167 9.66 -24.73 7.16
N ARG A 168 10.91 -24.96 6.76
CA ARG A 168 11.22 -25.61 5.50
C ARG A 168 10.37 -26.88 5.43
N PRO A 169 9.73 -27.16 4.29
CA PRO A 169 8.93 -28.37 4.15
C PRO A 169 9.78 -29.55 4.61
N HIS A 170 9.27 -30.30 5.60
CA HIS A 170 9.80 -31.61 5.91
C HIS A 170 9.72 -32.40 4.61
N ALA A 171 10.88 -32.61 3.98
CA ALA A 171 11.01 -33.46 2.83
C ALA A 171 10.48 -34.84 3.25
N VAL A 172 9.36 -35.23 2.65
CA VAL A 172 8.84 -36.60 2.67
C VAL A 172 9.56 -37.37 1.58
#